data_AF-A0A8T5BB49-F1
#
_entry.id   AF-A0A8T5BB49-F1
#
_cell.length_a   1.000
_cell.length_b   1.000
_cell.length_c   1.000
_cell.angle_alpha   90.00
_cell.angle_beta   90.00
_cell.angle_gamma   90.00
#
_symmetry.space_group_name_H-M   'P 1'
#
loop_
_entity.id
_entity.type
_entity.pdbx_description
1 polymer ?
#
loop_
_entity_poly.entity_id
_entity_poly.type
_entity_poly.pdbx_seq_one_letter_code
_entity_poly.pdbx_strand_id
1 'polypeptide(L)'
;EYSAIYWGIPMNKHNMTVLIGGIFFGFGLAYSGMTKQEIVLSFLQLKDLGLIFVLGGAIIVTFFAVNVIPRFLRSPLLGGKFKPRRAPLSKNVITGAAIFGLGWGISGQCPGSLLDKQ
;
A
#
# COMPACT_ATOMS: atom_id res chain seq x y z
N GLU A 1 4.89 -37.43 -2.83
CA GLU A 1 5.41 -37.04 -4.16
C GLU A 1 4.95 -35.64 -4.53
N TYR A 2 5.83 -34.93 -5.24
CA TYR A 2 5.68 -33.58 -5.74
C TYR A 2 4.60 -33.55 -6.83
N SER A 3 3.51 -32.84 -6.60
CA SER A 3 2.55 -32.47 -7.64
C SER A 3 2.03 -31.08 -7.26
N ALA A 4 2.85 -30.05 -7.47
CA ALA A 4 2.72 -29.22 -8.67
C ALA A 4 1.29 -28.68 -8.74
N ILE A 5 1.00 -27.57 -8.06
CA ILE A 5 1.19 -26.23 -8.64
C ILE A 5 0.55 -26.13 -10.04
N TYR A 6 -0.67 -26.66 -10.19
CA TYR A 6 -1.61 -26.17 -11.18
C TYR A 6 -2.64 -25.30 -10.47
N TRP A 7 -2.16 -24.16 -9.96
CA TRP A 7 -2.98 -23.00 -9.62
C TRP A 7 -3.55 -22.45 -10.94
N GLY A 8 -4.49 -23.17 -11.54
CA GLY A 8 -5.31 -22.68 -12.63
C GLY A 8 -6.20 -21.59 -12.08
N ILE A 9 -5.66 -20.37 -11.91
CA ILE A 9 -6.45 -19.18 -11.61
C ILE A 9 -7.33 -18.98 -12.85
N PRO A 10 -8.66 -19.18 -12.79
CA PRO A 10 -9.50 -18.80 -13.91
C PRO A 10 -9.33 -17.28 -14.11
N MET A 11 -8.76 -16.88 -15.25
CA MET A 11 -8.52 -15.47 -15.56
C MET A 11 -9.85 -14.79 -15.87
N ASN A 12 -10.49 -14.27 -14.83
CA ASN A 12 -11.57 -13.30 -14.98
C ASN A 12 -10.97 -11.90 -15.21
N LYS A 13 -11.69 -10.99 -15.89
CA LYS A 13 -11.24 -9.61 -16.15
C LYS A 13 -10.80 -8.89 -14.85
N HIS A 14 -11.42 -9.25 -13.73
CA HIS A 14 -11.04 -8.78 -12.39
C HIS A 14 -9.63 -9.20 -11.97
N ASN A 15 -9.27 -10.48 -12.15
CA ASN A 15 -7.98 -11.03 -11.72
C ASN A 15 -6.83 -10.43 -12.53
N MET A 16 -7.04 -10.22 -13.83
CA MET A 16 -6.07 -9.60 -14.73
C MET A 16 -5.79 -8.15 -14.33
N THR A 17 -6.83 -7.40 -13.94
CA THR A 17 -6.70 -6.01 -13.48
C THR A 17 -5.92 -5.94 -12.16
N VAL A 18 -6.18 -6.85 -11.22
CA VAL A 18 -5.45 -6.92 -9.95
C VAL A 18 -3.98 -7.30 -10.15
N LEU A 19 -3.69 -8.24 -11.06
CA LEU A 19 -2.32 -8.67 -11.34
C LEU A 19 -1.50 -7.54 -11.98
N ILE A 20 -2.06 -6.88 -12.99
CA ILE A 20 -1.43 -5.72 -13.63
C ILE A 20 -1.22 -4.60 -12.60
N GLY A 21 -2.24 -4.27 -11.81
CA GLY A 21 -2.14 -3.27 -10.76
C GLY A 21 -1.06 -3.60 -9.73
N GLY A 22 -0.95 -4.87 -9.32
CA GLY A 22 0.09 -5.35 -8.41
C GLY A 22 1.49 -5.23 -8.99
N ILE A 23 1.67 -5.53 -10.28
CA ILE A 23 2.96 -5.39 -10.98
C ILE A 23 3.38 -3.91 -11.05
N PHE A 24 2.47 -3.02 -11.47
CA PHE A 24 2.76 -1.58 -11.51
C PHE A 24 3.07 -1.01 -10.13
N PHE A 25 2.34 -1.45 -9.10
CA PHE A 25 2.59 -1.04 -7.72
C PHE A 25 3.95 -1.54 -7.22
N GLY A 26 4.27 -2.82 -7.42
CA GLY A 26 5.57 -3.40 -7.06
C GLY A 26 6.73 -2.76 -7.81
N PHE A 27 6.55 -2.47 -9.10
CA PHE A 27 7.54 -1.76 -9.92
C PHE A 27 7.77 -0.33 -9.41
N GLY A 28 6.71 0.40 -9.09
CA GLY A 28 6.80 1.73 -8.50
C GLY A 28 7.55 1.73 -7.16
N LEU A 29 7.27 0.74 -6.30
CA LEU A 29 8.00 0.56 -5.04
C LEU A 29 9.48 0.25 -5.26
N ALA A 30 9.81 -0.67 -6.17
CA ALA A 30 11.20 -1.01 -6.49
C ALA A 30 11.97 0.18 -7.08
N TYR A 31 11.34 0.93 -7.99
CA TYR A 31 11.93 2.12 -8.61
C TYR A 31 12.14 3.27 -7.61
N SER A 32 11.23 3.42 -6.64
CA SER A 32 11.32 4.49 -5.64
C SER A 32 12.43 4.30 -4.60
N GLY A 33 13.08 3.13 -4.54
CA GLY A 33 14.12 2.86 -3.54
C GLY A 33 13.61 2.79 -2.09
N MET A 34 12.28 2.76 -1.86
CA MET A 34 11.67 2.59 -0.54
C MET A 34 12.06 1.29 0.18
N THR A 35 12.65 0.35 -0.54
CA THR A 35 13.23 -0.88 0.03
C THR A 35 14.51 -0.62 0.83
N LYS A 36 15.17 0.53 0.65
CA LYS A 36 16.36 0.94 1.40
C LYS A 36 16.02 1.99 2.45
N GLN A 37 16.31 1.68 3.70
CA GLN A 37 16.00 2.54 4.84
C GLN A 37 16.76 3.88 4.82
N GLU A 38 17.97 3.89 4.26
CA GLU A 38 18.84 5.08 4.14
C GLU A 38 18.18 6.21 3.31
N ILE A 39 17.40 5.84 2.29
CA ILE A 39 16.67 6.80 1.43
C ILE A 39 15.48 7.40 2.18
N VAL A 40 14.83 6.62 3.05
CA VAL A 40 13.71 7.09 3.90
C VAL A 40 14.20 8.04 5.00
N LEU A 41 15.40 7.84 5.56
CA LEU A 41 15.99 8.76 6.52
C LEU A 41 16.50 10.06 5.87
N SER A 42 17.09 9.98 4.67
CA SER A 42 17.56 11.16 3.91
C SER A 42 16.40 12.06 3.48
N PHE A 43 15.24 11.45 3.23
CA PHE A 43 13.97 12.13 3.05
C PHE A 43 13.50 12.92 4.30
N LEU A 44 13.56 12.32 5.49
CA LEU A 44 13.16 12.96 6.75
C LEU A 44 14.05 14.17 7.10
N GLN A 45 15.26 14.22 6.56
CA GLN A 45 16.21 15.32 6.68
C GLN A 45 16.09 16.39 5.57
N LEU A 46 15.05 16.32 4.72
CA LEU A 46 14.79 17.26 3.61
C LEU A 46 15.91 17.38 2.55
N LYS A 47 16.87 16.45 2.53
CA LYS A 47 17.94 16.44 1.52
C LYS A 47 17.49 15.87 0.18
N ASP A 48 16.54 14.94 0.21
CA ASP A 48 15.95 14.33 -0.99
C ASP A 48 14.43 14.52 -1.04
N LEU A 49 13.97 15.48 -1.85
CA LEU A 49 12.56 15.77 -2.08
C LEU A 49 11.85 14.71 -2.94
N GLY A 50 12.60 13.81 -3.58
CA GLY A 50 12.06 12.79 -4.50
C GLY A 50 11.06 11.85 -3.82
N LEU A 51 11.28 11.51 -2.54
CA LEU A 51 10.38 10.62 -1.81
C LEU A 51 9.08 11.31 -1.35
N ILE A 52 9.11 12.62 -1.05
CA ILE A 52 7.90 13.42 -0.78
C ILE A 52 7.00 13.44 -2.00
N PHE A 53 7.59 13.50 -3.20
CA PHE A 53 6.84 13.55 -4.45
C PHE A 53 6.13 12.22 -4.74
N VAL A 54 6.80 11.10 -4.50
CA VAL A 54 6.19 9.76 -4.66
C VAL A 54 5.09 9.52 -3.63
N LEU A 55 5.36 9.80 -2.35
CA LEU A 55 4.37 9.61 -1.28
C LEU A 55 3.20 10.58 -1.43
N GLY A 56 3.47 11.86 -1.69
CA GLY A 56 2.47 12.89 -1.93
C GLY A 56 1.63 12.59 -3.16
N GLY A 57 2.26 12.17 -4.27
CA GLY A 57 1.58 11.71 -5.47
C GLY A 57 0.66 10.51 -5.20
N ALA A 58 1.14 9.52 -4.45
CA ALA A 58 0.35 8.36 -4.05
C ALA A 58 -0.87 8.75 -3.19
N ILE A 59 -0.70 9.66 -2.23
CA ILE A 59 -1.80 10.18 -1.41
C ILE A 59 -2.83 10.90 -2.28
N ILE A 60 -2.39 11.77 -3.20
CA ILE A 60 -3.29 12.50 -4.10
C ILE A 60 -4.04 11.52 -5.00
N VAL A 61 -3.35 10.58 -5.64
CA VAL A 61 -3.98 9.56 -6.50
C VAL A 61 -4.99 8.73 -5.71
N THR A 62 -4.65 8.29 -4.51
CA THR A 62 -5.55 7.52 -3.64
C THR A 62 -6.74 8.35 -3.20
N PHE A 63 -6.53 9.62 -2.85
CA PHE A 63 -7.59 10.54 -2.47
C PHE A 63 -8.60 10.71 -3.60
N PHE A 64 -8.15 10.96 -4.83
CA PHE A 64 -9.02 11.02 -6.00
C PHE A 64 -9.70 9.68 -6.28
N ALA A 65 -8.97 8.57 -6.20
CA ALA A 65 -9.50 7.25 -6.46
C ALA A 65 -10.61 6.82 -5.48
N VAL A 66 -10.53 7.24 -4.21
CA VAL A 66 -11.47 6.83 -3.16
C VAL A 66 -12.56 7.87 -2.92
N ASN A 67 -12.31 9.17 -3.11
CA ASN A 67 -13.31 10.21 -2.83
C ASN A 67 -14.02 10.74 -4.09
N VAL A 68 -13.32 10.82 -5.22
CA VAL A 68 -13.85 11.44 -6.45
C VAL A 68 -14.49 10.40 -7.37
N ILE A 69 -13.81 9.28 -7.61
CA ILE A 69 -14.32 8.21 -8.49
C ILE A 69 -15.68 7.66 -8.00
N PRO A 70 -15.90 7.35 -6.70
CA PRO A 70 -17.20 6.86 -6.23
C PRO A 70 -18.32 7.91 -6.26
N ARG A 71 -17.96 9.19 -6.40
CA ARG A 71 -18.92 10.30 -6.53
C ARG A 71 -19.39 10.48 -7.97
N PHE A 72 -18.55 10.15 -8.95
CA PHE A 72 -18.86 10.23 -10.37
C PHE A 72 -19.40 8.92 -10.96
N LEU A 73 -18.97 7.76 -10.45
CA LEU A 73 -19.45 6.46 -10.88
C LEU A 73 -20.53 5.92 -9.95
N ARG A 74 -21.71 5.60 -10.48
CA ARG A 74 -22.81 4.96 -9.73
C ARG A 74 -22.51 3.50 -9.33
N SER A 75 -21.64 2.82 -10.08
CA SER A 75 -21.24 1.43 -9.84
C SER A 75 -19.75 1.24 -10.12
N PRO A 76 -19.04 0.36 -9.38
CA PRO A 76 -17.64 0.03 -9.66
C PRO A 76 -17.50 -0.58 -11.05
N LEU A 77 -16.42 -0.26 -11.76
CA LEU A 77 -16.09 -0.82 -13.09
C LEU A 77 -15.98 -2.36 -13.06
N LEU A 78 -15.71 -2.94 -11.89
CA LEU A 78 -15.59 -4.37 -11.65
C LEU A 78 -16.86 -4.99 -11.00
N GLY A 79 -17.97 -4.25 -10.94
CA GLY A 79 -19.22 -4.70 -10.30
C GLY A 79 -19.25 -4.51 -8.78
N GLY A 80 -20.46 -4.42 -8.21
CA GLY A 80 -20.69 -4.23 -6.77
C GLY A 80 -21.28 -2.86 -6.39
N LYS A 81 -21.18 -2.48 -5.11
CA LYS A 81 -21.56 -1.16 -4.60
C LYS A 81 -20.36 -0.55 -3.89
N PHE A 82 -20.14 0.76 -4.04
CA PHE A 82 -19.17 1.49 -3.23
C PHE A 82 -19.62 1.44 -1.76
N LYS A 83 -19.04 0.53 -0.97
CA LYS A 83 -19.30 0.45 0.47
C LYS A 83 -18.37 1.46 1.17
N PRO A 84 -18.90 2.41 1.95
CA PRO A 84 -18.06 3.28 2.74
C PRO A 84 -17.32 2.43 3.80
N ARG A 85 -15.99 2.34 3.67
CA ARG A 85 -15.13 1.73 4.70
C ARG A 85 -15.06 2.70 5.87
N ARG A 86 -16.03 2.64 6.79
CA ARG A 86 -15.95 3.36 8.07
C ARG A 86 -15.07 2.54 9.02
N ALA A 87 -13.83 2.97 9.21
CA ALA A 87 -13.02 2.48 10.33
C ALA A 87 -13.40 3.33 11.57
N PRO A 88 -14.10 2.77 12.57
CA PRO A 88 -14.44 3.54 13.77
C PRO A 88 -13.17 3.90 14.54
N LEU A 89 -12.94 5.19 14.76
CA LEU A 89 -11.82 5.69 15.54
C LEU A 89 -12.13 5.46 17.02
N SER A 90 -11.71 4.30 17.54
CA SER A 90 -11.86 3.95 18.96
C SER A 90 -10.59 4.26 19.74
N LYS A 91 -10.71 4.45 21.05
CA LYS A 91 -9.53 4.63 21.94
C LYS A 91 -8.51 3.49 21.77
N ASN A 92 -8.99 2.26 21.60
CA ASN A 92 -8.15 1.07 21.39
C ASN A 92 -7.32 1.17 20.09
N VAL A 93 -7.90 1.72 19.02
CA VAL A 93 -7.18 1.94 17.75
C VAL A 93 -6.09 2.99 17.93
N ILE A 94 -6.36 4.06 18.66
CA ILE A 94 -5.39 5.12 18.93
C ILE A 94 -4.23 4.58 19.77
N THR A 95 -4.53 3.88 20.87
CA THR A 95 -3.52 3.28 21.75
C THR A 95 -2.70 2.23 21.00
N GLY A 96 -3.35 1.36 20.22
CA GLY A 96 -2.66 0.36 19.40
C GLY A 96 -1.76 0.98 18.34
N ALA A 97 -2.23 2.03 17.64
CA ALA A 97 -1.43 2.75 16.65
C ALA A 97 -0.22 3.45 17.28
N ALA A 98 -0.36 4.01 18.49
CA ALA A 98 0.74 4.63 19.21
C ALA A 98 1.81 3.61 19.62
N ILE A 99 1.40 2.48 20.22
CA ILE A 99 2.34 1.41 20.63
C ILE A 99 3.03 0.81 19.40
N PHE A 100 2.27 0.54 18.33
CA PHE A 100 2.82 0.02 17.08
C PHE A 100 3.80 0.98 16.42
N GLY A 101 3.44 2.26 16.33
CA GLY A 101 4.31 3.30 15.78
C GLY A 101 5.58 3.51 16.58
N LEU A 102 5.49 3.50 17.92
CA LEU A 102 6.65 3.57 18.81
C LEU A 102 7.57 2.36 18.64
N GLY A 103 7.02 1.15 18.66
CA GLY A 103 7.81 -0.08 18.49
C GLY A 103 8.53 -0.14 17.15
N TRP A 104 7.87 0.33 16.08
CA TRP A 104 8.43 0.37 14.74
C TRP A 104 9.46 1.50 14.53
N GLY A 105 9.22 2.67 15.12
CA GLY A 105 10.16 3.79 15.09
C GLY A 105 11.46 3.49 15.86
N ILE A 106 11.36 2.79 17.00
CA ILE A 106 12.53 2.41 17.80
C ILE A 106 13.32 1.29 17.12
N SER A 107 12.66 0.34 16.46
CA SER A 107 13.36 -0.75 15.77
C SER A 107 14.12 -0.28 14.53
N GLY A 108 13.76 0.88 13.98
CA GLY A 108 14.38 1.41 12.77
C GLY A 108 14.40 0.34 11.69
N GLN A 109 13.24 -0.27 11.42
CA GLN A 109 13.07 -1.30 10.39
C GLN A 109 11.96 -0.82 9.44
N CYS A 110 11.73 -1.44 8.29
CA CYS A 110 10.49 -1.21 7.51
C CYS A 110 9.33 -2.06 8.06
N PRO A 111 8.06 -1.61 8.04
CA PRO A 111 6.98 -2.32 8.75
C PRO A 111 6.60 -3.63 8.05
N GLY A 112 7.18 -3.87 6.86
CA GLY A 112 7.04 -5.10 6.09
C GLY A 112 8.22 -6.08 6.19
N SER A 113 9.38 -5.70 6.75
CA SER A 113 10.56 -6.59 6.82
C SER A 113 10.66 -7.39 8.13
N LEU A 114 9.55 -7.60 8.84
CA LEU A 114 9.47 -8.44 10.03
C LEU A 114 9.90 -9.90 9.81
N LEU A 115 10.03 -10.35 8.55
CA LEU A 115 10.51 -11.69 8.19
C LEU A 115 11.95 -11.72 7.67
N ASP A 116 12.58 -10.56 7.45
CA ASP A 116 13.93 -10.48 6.90
C ASP A 116 14.93 -10.27 8.04
N LYS A 117 15.02 -11.28 8.89
CA LYS A 117 16.21 -11.50 9.73
C LYS A 117 16.84 -12.83 9.33
N GLN A 118 17.55 -12.83 8.20
CA GLN A 118 18.93 -13.30 8.10
C GLN A 118 19.60 -12.77 6.83
#